data_AF-C6TIE8-F1
#
_entry.id   AF-C6TIE8-F1
#
_cell.length_a   1.000
_cell.length_b   1.000
_cell.length_c   1.000
_cell.angle_alpha   90.00
_cell.angle_beta   90.00
_cell.angle_gamma   90.00
#
_symmetry.space_group_name_H-M   'P 1'
#
loop_
_entity.id
_entity.type
_entity.pdbx_description
1 polymer ?
#
loop_
_entity_poly.entity_id
_entity_poly.type
_entity_poly.pdbx_seq_one_letter_code
_entity_poly.pdbx_strand_id
1 'polypeptide(L)'
;MMESHVDLGFLLQALTPSWNSVPLLVGFFTYLAVAGSILPGKLVPGVALLDGTRLHYCCNGLLSLLLLVALLGIGAKMGFVSPTAISDRGLELLSTTFAFSFLVTLILHFSGCKSQSKGSSLKPHLSGNLIHDWWFGIQLNPQFMGIDLKFFFVRAGMMGWLLINLSILMKSIQDGTLSQSMILYQLFCALYILDYFVHEEYMTSTWDIIAERLGFMLVFGDLVWIPFSFSIQGWWLLMNSVELTPAAIVANCFVFLIGYMVFRGAQAKACVQKESKGSYLG
;
A
#
# COMPACT_ATOMS: atom_id res chain seq x y z
N MET A 1 -4.21 -38.63 -8.06
CA MET A 1 -3.56 -37.73 -9.04
C MET A 1 -4.70 -36.95 -9.68
N MET A 2 -5.08 -35.83 -9.07
CA MET A 2 -6.24 -35.04 -9.50
C MET A 2 -5.70 -33.85 -10.26
N GLU A 3 -5.66 -33.96 -11.59
CA GLU A 3 -5.37 -32.81 -12.45
C GLU A 3 -6.53 -31.83 -12.28
N SER A 4 -6.29 -30.76 -11.52
CA SER A 4 -7.18 -29.61 -11.48
C SER A 4 -7.07 -28.90 -12.82
N HIS A 5 -7.95 -29.25 -13.77
CA HIS A 5 -8.21 -28.41 -14.92
C HIS A 5 -8.77 -27.09 -14.39
N VAL A 6 -7.89 -26.11 -14.18
CA VAL A 6 -8.28 -24.75 -13.89
C VAL A 6 -9.05 -24.27 -15.12
N ASP A 7 -10.36 -24.11 -14.98
CA ASP A 7 -11.23 -23.70 -16.06
C ASP A 7 -10.82 -22.29 -16.51
N LEU A 8 -10.30 -22.21 -17.74
CA LEU A 8 -9.87 -20.95 -18.34
C LEU A 8 -11.03 -19.94 -18.39
N GLY A 9 -12.27 -20.42 -18.52
CA GLY A 9 -13.47 -19.59 -18.45
C GLY A 9 -13.66 -18.94 -17.07
N PHE A 10 -13.46 -19.71 -16.00
CA PHE A 10 -13.50 -19.21 -14.63
C PHE A 10 -12.39 -18.17 -14.36
N LEU A 11 -11.16 -18.45 -14.81
CA LEU A 11 -10.06 -17.48 -14.67
C LEU A 11 -10.33 -16.19 -15.43
N LEU A 12 -10.78 -16.28 -16.68
CA LEU A 12 -11.07 -15.10 -17.49
C LEU A 12 -12.20 -14.28 -16.85
N GLN A 13 -13.24 -14.92 -16.33
CA GLN A 13 -14.32 -14.23 -15.65
C GLN A 13 -13.88 -13.59 -14.32
N ALA A 14 -13.08 -14.30 -13.51
CA ALA A 14 -12.51 -13.77 -12.27
C ALA A 14 -11.51 -12.63 -12.51
N LEU A 15 -10.85 -12.61 -13.68
CA LEU A 15 -9.93 -11.57 -14.10
C LEU A 15 -10.61 -10.41 -14.84
N THR A 16 -11.88 -10.51 -15.23
CA THR A 16 -12.60 -9.36 -15.78
C THR A 16 -12.89 -8.35 -14.65
N PRO A 17 -12.55 -7.06 -14.82
CA PRO A 17 -12.90 -6.03 -13.86
C PRO A 17 -14.42 -6.00 -13.68
N SER A 18 -14.86 -6.43 -12.50
CA SER A 18 -16.28 -6.54 -12.17
C SER A 18 -16.81 -5.17 -11.75
N TRP A 19 -18.00 -4.81 -12.25
CA TRP A 19 -18.73 -3.61 -11.84
C TRP A 19 -19.02 -3.56 -10.33
N ASN A 20 -18.88 -4.68 -9.64
CA ASN A 20 -19.06 -4.78 -8.19
C ASN A 20 -17.79 -4.46 -7.39
N SER A 21 -16.60 -4.57 -8.00
CA SER A 21 -15.30 -4.33 -7.36
C SER A 21 -14.81 -2.90 -7.56
N VAL A 22 -15.24 -2.24 -8.65
CA VAL A 22 -14.98 -0.82 -8.90
C VAL A 22 -15.48 0.09 -7.76
N PRO A 23 -16.72 -0.03 -7.24
CA PRO A 23 -17.19 0.82 -6.14
C PRO A 23 -16.39 0.64 -4.85
N LEU A 24 -15.90 -0.57 -4.56
CA LEU A 24 -15.05 -0.82 -3.39
C LEU A 24 -13.72 -0.07 -3.52
N LEU A 25 -13.07 -0.18 -4.68
CA LEU A 25 -11.81 0.50 -4.95
C LEU A 25 -11.97 2.03 -4.95
N VAL A 26 -13.01 2.54 -5.63
CA VAL A 26 -13.30 3.99 -5.67
C VAL A 26 -13.66 4.51 -4.28
N GLY A 27 -14.48 3.78 -3.51
CA GLY A 27 -14.82 4.13 -2.14
C GLY A 27 -13.60 4.17 -1.23
N PHE A 28 -12.68 3.20 -1.37
CA PHE A 28 -11.42 3.16 -0.65
C PHE A 28 -10.50 4.36 -0.98
N PHE A 29 -10.28 4.66 -2.26
CA PHE A 29 -9.46 5.83 -2.64
C PHE A 29 -10.12 7.16 -2.25
N THR A 30 -11.44 7.25 -2.37
CA THR A 30 -12.20 8.44 -1.94
C THR A 30 -12.05 8.65 -0.44
N TYR A 31 -12.21 7.59 0.34
CA TYR A 31 -11.97 7.62 1.78
C TYR A 31 -10.57 8.11 2.09
N LEU A 32 -9.54 7.52 1.47
CA LEU A 32 -8.14 7.91 1.71
C LEU A 32 -7.87 9.38 1.38
N ALA A 33 -8.45 9.88 0.29
CA ALA A 33 -8.26 11.27 -0.13
C ALA A 33 -8.94 12.24 0.85
N VAL A 34 -10.17 11.92 1.27
CA VAL A 34 -10.95 12.73 2.22
C VAL A 34 -10.31 12.69 3.61
N ALA A 35 -10.08 11.50 4.16
CA ALA A 35 -9.48 11.31 5.46
C ALA A 35 -8.06 11.89 5.53
N GLY A 36 -7.25 11.69 4.48
CA GLY A 36 -5.90 12.23 4.39
C GLY A 36 -5.87 13.77 4.35
N SER A 37 -6.90 14.41 3.81
CA SER A 37 -6.98 15.88 3.72
C SER A 37 -7.61 16.54 4.95
N ILE A 38 -8.55 15.86 5.63
CA ILE A 38 -9.34 16.45 6.72
C ILE A 38 -8.77 16.11 8.10
N LEU A 39 -8.24 14.89 8.28
CA LEU A 39 -7.82 14.45 9.61
C LEU A 39 -6.58 15.21 10.09
N PRO A 40 -6.51 15.55 11.39
CA PRO A 40 -5.34 16.18 11.95
C PRO A 40 -4.13 15.25 11.83
N GLY A 41 -2.99 15.81 11.46
CA GLY A 41 -1.74 15.08 11.30
C GLY A 41 -0.54 15.99 11.50
N LYS A 42 0.61 15.37 11.77
CA LYS A 42 1.89 16.08 11.83
C LYS A 42 2.26 16.51 10.41
N LEU A 43 2.44 17.80 10.19
CA LEU A 43 2.95 18.29 8.91
C LEU A 43 4.47 18.12 8.88
N VAL A 44 4.96 17.26 8.00
CA VAL A 44 6.38 16.91 7.88
C VAL A 44 6.94 17.54 6.60
N PRO A 45 8.01 18.35 6.70
CA PRO A 45 8.69 18.85 5.52
C PRO A 45 9.46 17.72 4.84
N GLY A 46 9.21 17.52 3.54
CA GLY A 46 10.00 16.64 2.71
C GLY A 46 11.41 17.19 2.41
N VAL A 47 12.15 16.44 1.61
CA VAL A 47 13.49 16.83 1.17
C VAL A 47 13.43 18.08 0.28
N ALA A 48 14.43 18.96 0.41
CA ALA A 48 14.60 20.10 -0.48
C ALA A 48 14.86 19.63 -1.92
N LEU A 49 14.02 20.10 -2.84
CA LEU A 49 14.19 19.84 -4.27
C LEU A 49 15.32 20.70 -4.84
N LEU A 50 15.72 20.42 -6.08
CA LEU A 50 16.84 21.11 -6.75
C LEU A 50 16.63 22.62 -6.90
N ASP A 51 15.38 23.07 -6.91
CA ASP A 51 15.00 24.49 -6.97
C ASP A 51 14.88 25.15 -5.59
N GLY A 52 15.24 24.44 -4.51
CA GLY A 52 15.13 24.90 -3.13
C GLY A 52 13.74 24.80 -2.52
N THR A 53 12.72 24.41 -3.30
CA THR A 53 11.35 24.23 -2.79
C THR A 53 11.21 22.94 -1.99
N ARG A 54 10.19 22.86 -1.13
CA ARG A 54 9.89 21.69 -0.30
C ARG A 54 8.42 21.33 -0.35
N LEU A 55 8.15 20.05 -0.55
CA LEU A 55 6.80 19.50 -0.37
C LEU A 55 6.55 19.24 1.12
N HIS A 56 5.31 19.43 1.55
CA HIS A 56 4.90 19.18 2.92
C HIS A 56 3.87 18.06 2.94
N TYR A 57 4.07 17.09 3.82
CA TYR A 57 3.25 15.88 3.90
C TYR A 57 2.49 15.86 5.22
N CYS A 58 1.17 15.68 5.15
CA CYS A 58 0.36 15.48 6.35
C CYS A 58 0.40 14.00 6.75
N CYS A 59 1.18 13.70 7.80
CA CYS A 59 1.32 12.36 8.36
C CYS A 59 0.17 12.10 9.36
N ASN A 60 -0.97 11.69 8.81
CA ASN A 60 -2.18 11.26 9.53
C ASN A 60 -2.58 9.81 9.19
N GLY A 61 -1.67 9.03 8.59
CA GLY A 61 -1.94 7.68 8.10
C GLY A 61 -2.44 6.73 9.20
N LEU A 62 -1.84 6.75 10.39
CA LEU A 62 -2.29 5.91 11.50
C LEU A 62 -3.73 6.22 11.94
N LEU A 63 -4.07 7.51 12.11
CA LEU A 63 -5.41 7.93 12.49
C LEU A 63 -6.44 7.56 11.41
N SER A 64 -6.08 7.77 10.15
CA SER A 64 -6.88 7.37 9.00
C SER A 64 -7.10 5.85 8.97
N LEU A 65 -6.06 5.04 9.19
CA LEU A 65 -6.18 3.59 9.26
C LEU A 65 -7.13 3.13 10.38
N LEU A 66 -6.92 3.63 11.59
CA LEU A 66 -7.72 3.26 12.76
C LEU A 66 -9.19 3.66 12.56
N LEU A 67 -9.44 4.86 12.02
CA LEU A 67 -10.79 5.30 11.68
C LEU A 67 -11.42 4.40 10.62
N LEU A 68 -10.69 4.01 9.58
CA LEU A 68 -11.19 3.13 8.53
C LEU A 68 -11.59 1.76 9.09
N VAL A 69 -10.71 1.14 9.87
CA VAL A 69 -10.98 -0.15 10.52
C VAL A 69 -12.17 -0.06 11.46
N ALA A 70 -12.28 1.03 12.24
CA ALA A 70 -13.42 1.26 13.11
C ALA A 70 -14.74 1.41 12.33
N LEU A 71 -14.75 2.21 11.25
CA LEU A 71 -15.93 2.41 10.40
C LEU A 71 -16.35 1.10 9.72
N LEU A 72 -15.40 0.32 9.20
CA LEU A 72 -15.67 -0.99 8.61
C LEU A 72 -16.18 -1.99 9.65
N GLY A 73 -15.61 -1.99 10.87
CA GLY A 73 -16.07 -2.84 11.97
C GLY A 73 -17.49 -2.51 12.43
N ILE A 74 -17.82 -1.22 12.57
CA ILE A 74 -19.18 -0.76 12.88
C ILE A 74 -20.14 -1.13 11.74
N GLY A 75 -19.74 -0.86 10.49
CA GLY A 75 -20.52 -1.19 9.30
C GLY A 75 -20.80 -2.69 9.19
N ALA A 76 -19.82 -3.54 9.52
CA ALA A 76 -19.98 -4.98 9.56
C ALA A 76 -20.94 -5.44 10.67
N LYS A 77 -20.83 -4.86 11.88
CA LYS A 77 -21.75 -5.16 12.97
C LYS A 77 -23.20 -4.75 12.67
N MET A 78 -23.38 -3.65 11.92
CA MET A 78 -24.70 -3.17 11.48
C MET A 78 -25.23 -3.90 10.23
N GLY A 79 -24.42 -4.77 9.61
CA GLY A 79 -24.80 -5.48 8.38
C GLY A 79 -24.75 -4.64 7.10
N PHE A 80 -24.16 -3.43 7.14
CA PHE A 80 -24.00 -2.58 5.96
C PHE A 80 -22.83 -3.00 5.05
N VAL A 81 -21.79 -3.62 5.63
CA VAL A 81 -20.60 -4.04 4.90
C VAL A 81 -20.30 -5.49 5.24
N SER A 82 -20.08 -6.33 4.22
CA SER A 82 -19.60 -7.69 4.49
C SER A 82 -18.11 -7.64 4.87
N PRO A 83 -17.70 -8.21 6.03
CA PRO A 83 -16.30 -8.25 6.43
C PRO A 83 -15.44 -9.11 5.48
N THR A 84 -16.06 -10.01 4.71
CA THR A 84 -15.41 -10.87 3.71
C THR A 84 -15.48 -10.30 2.30
N ALA A 85 -16.01 -9.09 2.10
CA ALA A 85 -16.22 -8.51 0.77
C ALA A 85 -14.95 -8.47 -0.10
N ILE A 86 -13.78 -8.29 0.53
CA ILE A 86 -12.48 -8.27 -0.16
C ILE A 86 -12.02 -9.70 -0.43
N SER A 87 -12.06 -10.58 0.57
CA SER A 87 -11.63 -11.98 0.41
C SER A 87 -12.48 -12.74 -0.61
N ASP A 88 -13.78 -12.48 -0.66
CA ASP A 88 -14.71 -13.13 -1.58
C ASP A 88 -14.49 -12.69 -3.04
N ARG A 89 -13.81 -11.56 -3.27
CA ARG A 89 -13.60 -10.94 -4.59
C ARG A 89 -12.13 -10.66 -4.88
N GLY A 90 -11.22 -11.41 -4.27
CA GLY A 90 -9.77 -11.13 -4.34
C GLY A 90 -9.22 -10.97 -5.76
N LEU A 91 -9.55 -11.90 -6.67
CA LEU A 91 -9.10 -11.85 -8.06
C LEU A 91 -9.74 -10.71 -8.87
N GLU A 92 -11.03 -10.43 -8.64
CA GLU A 92 -11.72 -9.30 -9.28
C GLU A 92 -11.13 -7.96 -8.83
N LEU A 93 -10.77 -7.83 -7.55
CA LEU A 93 -10.12 -6.64 -7.02
C LEU A 93 -8.70 -6.50 -7.55
N LEU A 94 -7.95 -7.60 -7.68
CA LEU A 94 -6.62 -7.61 -8.29
C LEU A 94 -6.68 -7.08 -9.72
N SER A 95 -7.57 -7.62 -10.55
CA SER A 95 -7.71 -7.19 -11.95
C SER A 95 -8.20 -5.75 -12.07
N THR A 96 -9.15 -5.35 -11.23
CA THR A 96 -9.67 -3.97 -11.19
C THR A 96 -8.57 -2.98 -10.79
N THR A 97 -7.75 -3.33 -9.78
CA THR A 97 -6.65 -2.47 -9.31
C THR A 97 -5.52 -2.39 -10.33
N PHE A 98 -5.24 -3.49 -11.05
CA PHE A 98 -4.31 -3.51 -12.17
C PHE A 98 -4.77 -2.61 -13.32
N ALA A 99 -6.03 -2.73 -13.73
CA ALA A 99 -6.62 -1.88 -14.76
C ALA A 99 -6.59 -0.40 -14.35
N PHE A 100 -6.93 -0.10 -13.09
CA PHE A 100 -6.82 1.26 -12.54
C PHE A 100 -5.38 1.80 -12.60
N SER A 101 -4.39 0.98 -12.21
CA SER A 101 -2.97 1.35 -12.25
C SER A 101 -2.50 1.67 -13.67
N PHE A 102 -2.94 0.87 -14.65
CA PHE A 102 -2.66 1.14 -16.06
C PHE A 102 -3.30 2.45 -16.53
N LEU A 103 -4.58 2.69 -16.21
CA LEU A 103 -5.29 3.90 -16.60
C LEU A 103 -4.70 5.17 -15.98
N VAL A 104 -4.42 5.16 -14.66
CA VAL A 104 -3.88 6.34 -13.97
C VAL A 104 -2.49 6.69 -14.47
N THR A 105 -1.66 5.69 -14.80
CA THR A 105 -0.30 5.92 -15.32
C THR A 105 -0.30 6.44 -16.75
N LEU A 106 -1.28 6.06 -17.58
CA LEU A 106 -1.52 6.72 -18.86
C LEU A 106 -1.89 8.20 -18.66
N ILE A 107 -2.80 8.51 -17.73
CA ILE A 107 -3.17 9.90 -17.42
C ILE A 107 -1.95 10.69 -16.93
N LEU A 108 -1.14 10.11 -16.04
CA LEU A 108 0.11 10.73 -15.56
C LEU A 108 1.10 10.97 -16.69
N HIS A 109 1.25 10.03 -17.62
CA HIS A 109 2.10 10.18 -18.79
C HIS A 109 1.60 11.34 -19.68
N PHE A 110 0.31 11.37 -20.03
CA PHE A 110 -0.25 12.46 -20.85
C PHE A 110 -0.17 13.82 -20.15
N SER A 111 -0.43 13.88 -18.84
CA SER A 111 -0.30 15.08 -18.03
C SER A 111 1.14 15.58 -17.98
N GLY A 112 2.09 14.66 -17.77
CA GLY A 112 3.52 14.94 -17.78
C GLY A 112 4.00 15.51 -19.11
N CYS A 113 3.61 14.90 -20.25
CA CYS A 113 3.96 15.39 -21.59
C CYS A 113 3.42 16.81 -21.86
N LYS A 114 2.25 17.15 -21.32
CA LYS A 114 1.62 18.47 -21.49
C LYS A 114 2.11 19.51 -20.46
N SER A 115 2.83 19.08 -19.43
CA SER A 115 3.28 19.98 -18.37
C SER A 115 4.32 20.97 -18.89
N GLN A 116 4.10 22.26 -18.64
CA GLN A 116 5.07 23.32 -18.88
C GLN A 116 5.71 23.81 -17.56
N SER A 117 5.50 23.09 -16.47
CA SER A 117 6.00 23.49 -15.16
C SER A 117 7.52 23.49 -15.12
N LYS A 118 8.09 24.56 -14.55
CA LYS A 118 9.53 24.68 -14.30
C LYS A 118 9.94 24.20 -12.91
N GLY A 119 8.97 24.00 -12.00
CA GLY A 119 9.24 23.55 -10.64
C GLY A 119 9.79 22.13 -10.63
N SER A 120 10.80 21.87 -9.82
CA SER A 120 11.56 20.61 -9.80
C SER A 120 10.68 19.37 -9.59
N SER A 121 9.54 19.53 -8.90
CA SER A 121 8.56 18.47 -8.68
C SER A 121 7.81 18.03 -9.94
N LEU A 122 7.42 18.99 -10.78
CA LEU A 122 6.50 18.80 -11.91
C LEU A 122 7.18 19.01 -13.27
N LYS A 123 8.47 19.35 -13.27
CA LYS A 123 9.29 19.50 -14.46
C LYS A 123 9.29 18.19 -15.23
N PRO A 124 8.84 18.18 -16.50
CA PRO A 124 8.81 16.97 -17.29
C PRO A 124 10.22 16.54 -17.68
N HIS A 125 10.48 15.24 -17.57
CA HIS A 125 11.71 14.59 -18.03
C HIS A 125 11.34 13.50 -19.04
N LEU A 126 11.57 13.78 -20.31
CA LEU A 126 11.29 12.86 -21.42
C LEU A 126 12.60 12.26 -21.92
N SER A 127 12.67 10.95 -22.03
CA SER A 127 13.80 10.25 -22.65
C SER A 127 13.65 10.14 -24.17
N GLY A 128 12.43 10.31 -24.69
CA GLY A 128 12.09 10.11 -26.10
C GLY A 128 11.63 8.69 -26.43
N ASN A 129 11.67 7.76 -25.46
CA ASN A 129 11.09 6.42 -25.58
C ASN A 129 9.80 6.33 -24.77
N LEU A 130 8.67 6.15 -25.48
CA LEU A 130 7.33 6.08 -24.89
C LEU A 130 7.20 5.04 -23.77
N ILE A 131 7.75 3.83 -23.98
CA ILE A 131 7.63 2.73 -23.01
C ILE A 131 8.44 3.07 -21.75
N HIS A 132 9.65 3.59 -21.93
CA HIS A 132 10.50 3.99 -20.82
C HIS A 132 9.88 5.13 -19.99
N ASP A 133 9.34 6.15 -20.67
CA ASP A 133 8.75 7.32 -20.01
C ASP A 133 7.43 6.98 -19.31
N TRP A 134 6.63 6.05 -19.83
CA TRP A 134 5.46 5.52 -19.13
C TRP A 134 5.84 4.63 -17.94
N TRP A 135 6.85 3.76 -18.09
CA TRP A 135 7.29 2.84 -17.05
C TRP A 135 7.90 3.57 -15.84
N PHE A 136 8.87 4.45 -16.08
CA PHE A 136 9.60 5.19 -15.04
C PHE A 136 8.98 6.55 -14.70
N GLY A 137 8.03 7.05 -15.48
CA GLY A 137 7.36 8.31 -15.24
C GLY A 137 8.13 9.54 -15.73
N ILE A 138 7.36 10.60 -16.00
CA ILE A 138 7.85 11.87 -16.57
C ILE A 138 8.04 12.95 -15.49
N GLN A 139 7.20 12.95 -14.45
CA GLN A 139 7.20 13.94 -13.38
C GLN A 139 7.69 13.30 -12.08
N LEU A 140 8.42 14.08 -11.27
CA LEU A 140 8.93 13.60 -9.99
C LEU A 140 7.76 13.33 -9.04
N ASN A 141 7.05 14.36 -8.59
CA ASN A 141 5.95 14.23 -7.64
C ASN A 141 4.70 14.93 -8.19
N PRO A 142 3.91 14.25 -9.05
CA PRO A 142 2.65 14.80 -9.54
C PRO A 142 1.64 14.92 -8.39
N GLN A 143 0.89 16.03 -8.40
CA GLN A 143 -0.09 16.35 -7.37
C GLN A 143 -1.49 16.46 -7.96
N PHE A 144 -2.48 16.01 -7.20
CA PHE A 144 -3.88 16.15 -7.55
C PHE A 144 -4.64 16.76 -6.36
N MET A 145 -5.26 17.92 -6.56
CA MET A 145 -6.00 18.66 -5.52
C MET A 145 -5.19 18.89 -4.22
N GLY A 146 -3.88 19.11 -4.34
CA GLY A 146 -2.98 19.31 -3.19
C GLY A 146 -2.44 18.02 -2.55
N ILE A 147 -2.85 16.85 -3.03
CA ILE A 147 -2.35 15.55 -2.58
C ILE A 147 -1.18 15.11 -3.46
N ASP A 148 -0.06 14.76 -2.85
CA ASP A 148 1.06 14.10 -3.51
C ASP A 148 0.69 12.65 -3.85
N LEU A 149 0.69 12.31 -5.14
CA LEU A 149 0.19 11.02 -5.60
C LEU A 149 1.08 9.85 -5.21
N LYS A 150 2.39 10.04 -5.07
CA LYS A 150 3.26 8.95 -4.62
C LYS A 150 2.97 8.59 -3.17
N PHE A 151 2.95 9.61 -2.32
CA PHE A 151 2.67 9.44 -0.92
C PHE A 151 1.25 8.87 -0.69
N PHE A 152 0.30 9.26 -1.54
CA PHE A 152 -1.04 8.69 -1.56
C PHE A 152 -1.06 7.20 -1.94
N PHE A 153 -0.38 6.80 -3.02
CA PHE A 153 -0.41 5.42 -3.48
C PHE A 153 0.32 4.46 -2.54
N VAL A 154 1.48 4.82 -1.99
CA VAL A 154 2.17 3.97 -0.99
C VAL A 154 1.33 3.79 0.27
N ARG A 155 0.64 4.86 0.73
CA ARG A 155 -0.32 4.79 1.83
C ARG A 155 -1.48 3.85 1.48
N ALA A 156 -2.04 3.98 0.29
CA ALA A 156 -3.12 3.13 -0.18
C ALA A 156 -2.72 1.65 -0.26
N GLY A 157 -1.51 1.36 -0.74
CA GLY A 157 -0.95 0.02 -0.80
C GLY A 157 -0.84 -0.62 0.58
N MET A 158 -0.20 0.08 1.53
CA MET A 158 -0.02 -0.41 2.89
C MET A 158 -1.34 -0.62 3.64
N MET A 159 -2.31 0.30 3.49
CA MET A 159 -3.65 0.10 4.06
C MET A 159 -4.40 -1.04 3.37
N GLY A 160 -4.33 -1.12 2.05
CA GLY A 160 -4.97 -2.17 1.25
C GLY A 160 -4.49 -3.56 1.66
N TRP A 161 -3.18 -3.72 1.90
CA TRP A 161 -2.61 -4.96 2.42
C TRP A 161 -3.25 -5.38 3.74
N LEU A 162 -3.41 -4.46 4.70
CA LEU A 162 -4.06 -4.76 5.98
C LEU A 162 -5.53 -5.15 5.77
N LEU A 163 -6.26 -4.43 4.93
CA LEU A 163 -7.68 -4.70 4.68
C LEU A 163 -7.90 -6.08 4.03
N ILE A 164 -7.05 -6.47 3.08
CA ILE A 164 -7.06 -7.82 2.50
C ILE A 164 -6.83 -8.85 3.61
N ASN A 165 -5.81 -8.64 4.44
CA ASN A 165 -5.47 -9.54 5.54
C ASN A 165 -6.60 -9.68 6.57
N LEU A 166 -7.23 -8.57 6.99
CA LEU A 166 -8.39 -8.58 7.88
C LEU A 166 -9.59 -9.32 7.26
N SER A 167 -9.83 -9.12 5.95
CA SER A 167 -10.93 -9.82 5.27
C SER A 167 -10.66 -11.33 5.17
N ILE A 168 -9.43 -11.73 4.88
CA ILE A 168 -8.98 -13.13 4.92
C ILE A 168 -9.16 -13.73 6.32
N LEU A 169 -8.78 -13.01 7.38
CA LEU A 169 -8.97 -13.48 8.76
C LEU A 169 -10.45 -13.70 9.06
N MET A 170 -11.31 -12.75 8.68
CA MET A 170 -12.75 -12.87 8.87
C MET A 170 -13.35 -14.04 8.08
N LYS A 171 -12.85 -14.30 6.87
CA LYS A 171 -13.25 -15.46 6.07
C LYS A 171 -12.87 -16.76 6.77
N SER A 172 -11.65 -16.87 7.28
CA SER A 172 -11.19 -18.05 8.02
C SER A 172 -12.01 -18.30 9.30
N ILE A 173 -12.45 -17.24 9.99
CA ILE A 173 -13.35 -17.35 11.14
C ILE A 173 -14.73 -17.87 10.71
N GLN A 174 -15.31 -17.34 9.63
CA GLN A 174 -16.63 -17.77 9.13
C GLN A 174 -16.62 -19.22 8.64
N ASP A 175 -15.55 -19.62 7.96
CA ASP A 175 -15.42 -20.98 7.41
C ASP A 175 -14.98 -22.00 8.49
N GLY A 176 -14.68 -21.56 9.71
CA GLY A 176 -14.23 -22.43 10.82
C GLY A 176 -12.82 -22.99 10.62
N THR A 177 -12.00 -22.40 9.75
CA THR A 177 -10.65 -22.86 9.39
C THR A 177 -9.54 -22.12 10.13
N LEU A 178 -9.89 -21.35 11.17
CA LEU A 178 -8.93 -20.51 11.90
C LEU A 178 -7.85 -21.35 12.59
N SER A 179 -6.63 -21.26 12.09
CA SER A 179 -5.46 -21.97 12.60
C SER A 179 -4.50 -21.05 13.36
N GLN A 180 -3.64 -21.63 14.20
CA GLN A 180 -2.61 -20.88 14.92
C GLN A 180 -1.62 -20.19 13.96
N SER A 181 -1.32 -20.82 12.83
CA SER A 181 -0.47 -20.26 11.77
C SER A 181 -1.12 -19.04 11.12
N MET A 182 -2.43 -19.07 10.84
CA MET A 182 -3.19 -17.90 10.37
C MET A 182 -3.11 -16.75 11.37
N ILE A 183 -3.37 -17.00 12.66
CA ILE A 183 -3.32 -15.96 13.69
C ILE A 183 -1.91 -15.34 13.78
N LEU A 184 -0.87 -16.16 13.78
CA LEU A 184 0.51 -15.69 13.88
C LEU A 184 0.92 -14.83 12.68
N TYR A 185 0.58 -15.27 11.46
CA TYR A 185 0.79 -14.51 10.22
C TYR A 185 0.08 -13.14 10.28
N GLN A 186 -1.20 -13.13 10.66
CA GLN A 186 -2.00 -11.90 10.75
C GLN A 186 -1.40 -10.91 11.76
N LEU A 187 -0.95 -11.40 12.91
CA LEU A 187 -0.30 -10.58 13.93
C LEU A 187 1.00 -9.96 13.41
N PHE A 188 1.88 -10.73 12.76
CA PHE A 188 3.15 -10.20 12.24
C PHE A 188 2.93 -9.15 11.15
N CYS A 189 2.01 -9.39 10.21
CA CYS A 189 1.67 -8.43 9.17
C CYS A 189 1.05 -7.16 9.78
N ALA A 190 0.10 -7.29 10.70
CA ALA A 190 -0.51 -6.14 11.36
C ALA A 190 0.51 -5.31 12.13
N LEU A 191 1.42 -5.94 12.89
CA LEU A 191 2.48 -5.23 13.61
C LEU A 191 3.42 -4.48 12.66
N TYR A 192 3.80 -5.09 11.53
CA TYR A 192 4.64 -4.44 10.54
C TYR A 192 3.95 -3.22 9.91
N ILE A 193 2.68 -3.36 9.51
CA ILE A 193 1.91 -2.26 8.90
C ILE A 193 1.65 -1.14 9.92
N LEU A 194 1.37 -1.48 11.18
CA LEU A 194 1.22 -0.49 12.24
C LEU A 194 2.53 0.24 12.51
N ASP A 195 3.68 -0.45 12.56
CA ASP A 195 4.99 0.20 12.70
C ASP A 195 5.27 1.19 11.56
N TYR A 196 4.90 0.83 10.33
CA TYR A 196 4.95 1.73 9.17
C TYR A 196 4.12 3.00 9.41
N PHE A 197 2.86 2.88 9.84
CA PHE A 197 1.99 4.05 10.04
C PHE A 197 2.35 4.89 11.26
N VAL A 198 2.94 4.29 12.29
CA VAL A 198 3.51 5.04 13.44
C VAL A 198 4.70 5.89 13.00
N HIS A 199 5.45 5.45 11.98
CA HIS A 199 6.65 6.10 11.49
C HIS A 199 6.51 6.58 10.04
N GLU A 200 5.30 6.96 9.66
CA GLU A 200 4.95 7.35 8.29
C GLU A 200 5.84 8.52 7.81
N GLU A 201 6.31 9.38 8.71
CA GLU A 201 7.21 10.48 8.37
C GLU A 201 8.50 10.04 7.67
N TYR A 202 9.05 8.86 7.98
CA TYR A 202 10.30 8.41 7.37
C TYR A 202 10.12 8.11 5.87
N MET A 203 8.91 7.78 5.45
CA MET A 203 8.57 7.54 4.06
C MET A 203 8.75 8.77 3.18
N THR A 204 8.59 9.98 3.75
CA THR A 204 8.80 11.24 3.01
C THR A 204 10.24 11.45 2.55
N SER A 205 11.17 10.62 3.04
CA SER A 205 12.61 10.69 2.75
C SER A 205 13.16 9.46 2.03
N THR A 206 12.29 8.54 1.58
CA THR A 206 12.71 7.36 0.82
C THR A 206 13.07 7.71 -0.62
N TRP A 207 13.87 6.85 -1.25
CA TRP A 207 14.34 7.03 -2.63
C TRP A 207 13.18 7.21 -3.61
N ASP A 208 12.11 6.43 -3.45
CA ASP A 208 10.90 6.44 -4.28
C ASP A 208 10.23 7.82 -4.27
N ILE A 209 10.20 8.51 -3.12
CA ILE A 209 9.64 9.86 -3.00
C ILE A 209 10.60 10.92 -3.56
N ILE A 210 11.89 10.84 -3.24
CA ILE A 210 12.83 11.94 -3.47
C ILE A 210 13.49 11.93 -4.86
N ALA A 211 13.64 10.75 -5.48
CA ALA A 211 14.50 10.58 -6.66
C ALA A 211 13.80 9.91 -7.84
N GLU A 212 12.94 8.92 -7.59
CA GLU A 212 12.24 8.22 -8.67
C GLU A 212 11.07 9.04 -9.20
N ARG A 213 10.71 8.91 -10.48
CA ARG A 213 9.54 9.61 -11.04
C ARG A 213 8.32 8.70 -10.94
N LEU A 214 7.13 9.28 -10.84
CA LEU A 214 5.91 8.49 -10.71
C LEU A 214 5.46 7.96 -12.09
N GLY A 215 5.82 6.71 -12.37
CA GLY A 215 5.40 5.96 -13.56
C GLY A 215 4.65 4.67 -13.22
N PHE A 216 4.43 3.82 -14.22
CA PHE A 216 3.74 2.55 -14.03
C PHE A 216 4.41 1.64 -13.01
N MET A 217 5.74 1.58 -12.98
CA MET A 217 6.49 0.74 -12.03
C MET A 217 6.10 1.02 -10.58
N LEU A 218 6.10 2.30 -10.18
CA LEU A 218 5.77 2.69 -8.81
C LEU A 218 4.28 2.52 -8.50
N VAL A 219 3.39 2.96 -9.39
CA VAL A 219 1.94 2.82 -9.16
C VAL A 219 1.54 1.35 -9.07
N PHE A 220 2.05 0.49 -9.96
CA PHE A 220 1.81 -0.95 -9.90
C PHE A 220 2.43 -1.55 -8.63
N GLY A 221 3.66 -1.15 -8.28
CA GLY A 221 4.33 -1.56 -7.04
C GLY A 221 3.47 -1.28 -5.81
N ASP A 222 2.99 -0.05 -5.68
CA ASP A 222 2.22 0.40 -4.53
C ASP A 222 0.82 -0.24 -4.48
N LEU A 223 0.08 -0.24 -5.58
CA LEU A 223 -1.34 -0.61 -5.58
C LEU A 223 -1.61 -2.10 -5.82
N VAL A 224 -0.74 -2.77 -6.57
CA VAL A 224 -0.94 -4.17 -6.98
C VAL A 224 0.05 -5.08 -6.29
N TRP A 225 1.35 -4.76 -6.37
CA TRP A 225 2.38 -5.65 -5.87
C TRP A 225 2.32 -5.79 -4.35
N ILE A 226 2.33 -4.67 -3.60
CA ILE A 226 2.29 -4.69 -2.14
C ILE A 226 1.05 -5.42 -1.62
N PRO A 227 -0.19 -5.03 -1.96
CA PRO A 227 -1.36 -5.58 -1.29
C PRO A 227 -1.60 -7.05 -1.62
N PHE A 228 -1.42 -7.43 -2.88
CA PHE A 228 -1.81 -8.77 -3.37
C PHE A 228 -0.67 -9.78 -3.29
N SER A 229 0.58 -9.37 -3.42
CA SER A 229 1.72 -10.29 -3.30
C SER A 229 2.07 -10.54 -1.83
N PHE A 230 2.02 -9.51 -0.98
CA PHE A 230 2.37 -9.68 0.43
C PHE A 230 1.23 -10.33 1.24
N SER A 231 0.05 -10.53 0.63
CA SER A 231 -1.05 -11.27 1.22
C SER A 231 -1.14 -12.73 0.77
N ILE A 232 -0.25 -13.21 -0.11
CA ILE A 232 -0.31 -14.57 -0.68
C ILE A 232 -0.33 -15.64 0.42
N GLN A 233 0.43 -15.45 1.49
CA GLN A 233 0.49 -16.37 2.63
C GLN A 233 -0.89 -16.51 3.29
N GLY A 234 -1.62 -15.39 3.46
CA GLY A 234 -2.99 -15.41 3.96
C GLY A 234 -3.94 -16.16 3.04
N TRP A 235 -3.87 -15.91 1.73
CA TRP A 235 -4.68 -16.64 0.74
C TRP A 235 -4.38 -18.13 0.74
N TRP A 236 -3.11 -18.50 0.85
CA TRP A 236 -2.69 -19.89 0.91
C TRP A 236 -3.16 -20.59 2.20
N LEU A 237 -3.09 -19.91 3.34
CA LEU A 237 -3.57 -20.43 4.64
C LEU A 237 -5.10 -20.58 4.72
N LEU A 238 -5.88 -19.89 3.87
CA LEU A 238 -7.32 -20.16 3.76
C LEU A 238 -7.61 -21.56 3.20
N MET A 239 -6.74 -22.05 2.31
CA MET A 239 -6.92 -23.33 1.63
C MET A 239 -6.13 -24.46 2.28
N ASN A 240 -5.18 -24.14 3.16
CA ASN A 240 -4.25 -25.09 3.75
C ASN A 240 -4.20 -24.91 5.27
N SER A 241 -4.65 -25.91 6.01
CA SER A 241 -4.50 -25.96 7.46
C SER A 241 -3.09 -26.40 7.83
N VAL A 242 -2.30 -25.46 8.38
CA VAL A 242 -0.96 -25.76 8.90
C VAL A 242 -0.99 -25.76 10.42
N GLU A 243 -0.80 -26.94 10.99
CA GLU A 243 -0.57 -27.11 12.42
C GLU A 243 0.89 -26.83 12.75
N LEU A 244 1.12 -25.88 13.65
CA LEU A 244 2.46 -25.53 14.12
C LEU A 244 2.70 -26.20 15.47
N THR A 245 3.88 -26.79 15.64
CA THR A 245 4.32 -27.20 16.96
C THR A 245 4.58 -25.97 17.84
N PRO A 246 4.44 -26.06 19.18
CA PRO A 246 4.76 -24.95 20.07
C PRO A 246 6.20 -24.43 19.87
N ALA A 247 7.15 -25.32 19.59
CA ALA A 247 8.53 -24.95 19.27
C ALA A 247 8.63 -24.09 17.99
N ALA A 248 7.87 -24.44 16.94
CA ALA A 248 7.83 -23.66 15.70
C ALA A 248 7.21 -22.27 15.93
N ILE A 249 6.15 -22.16 16.73
CA ILE A 249 5.54 -20.86 17.08
C ILE A 249 6.56 -19.98 17.80
N VAL A 250 7.21 -20.52 18.83
CA VAL A 250 8.24 -19.81 19.59
C VAL A 250 9.39 -19.36 18.69
N ALA A 251 9.88 -20.24 17.81
CA ALA A 251 10.93 -19.90 16.86
C ALA A 251 10.53 -18.76 15.91
N ASN A 252 9.31 -18.80 15.35
CA ASN A 252 8.79 -17.73 14.50
C ASN A 252 8.70 -16.38 15.24
N CYS A 253 8.22 -16.39 16.48
CA CYS A 253 8.21 -15.20 17.32
C CYS A 253 9.62 -14.63 17.55
N PHE A 254 10.61 -15.49 17.83
CA PHE A 254 12.01 -15.04 17.99
C PHE A 254 12.57 -14.44 16.70
N VAL A 255 12.36 -15.09 15.56
CA VAL A 255 12.81 -14.58 14.25
C VAL A 255 12.19 -13.23 13.97
N PHE A 256 10.87 -13.07 14.20
CA PHE A 256 10.19 -11.80 14.02
C PHE A 256 10.75 -10.71 14.94
N LEU A 257 10.89 -10.99 16.24
CA LEU A 257 11.39 -10.02 17.22
C LEU A 257 12.83 -9.60 16.93
N ILE A 258 13.72 -10.55 16.60
CA ILE A 258 15.11 -10.24 16.25
C ILE A 258 15.14 -9.39 14.98
N GLY A 259 14.40 -9.79 13.94
CA GLY A 259 14.29 -9.02 12.70
C GLY A 259 13.78 -7.59 12.95
N TYR A 260 12.73 -7.45 13.77
CA TYR A 260 12.18 -6.16 14.16
C TYR A 260 13.20 -5.30 14.91
N MET A 261 13.88 -5.86 15.92
CA MET A 261 14.90 -5.13 16.69
C MET A 261 16.06 -4.66 15.81
N VAL A 262 16.55 -5.50 14.90
CA VAL A 262 17.63 -5.15 13.97
C VAL A 262 17.17 -4.05 13.00
N PHE A 263 15.98 -4.20 12.42
CA PHE A 263 15.41 -3.21 11.50
C PHE A 263 15.24 -1.85 12.16
N ARG A 264 14.59 -1.80 13.33
CA ARG A 264 14.37 -0.56 14.08
C ARG A 264 15.66 0.04 14.59
N GLY A 265 16.59 -0.80 15.07
CA GLY A 265 17.91 -0.36 15.53
C GLY A 265 18.74 0.28 14.41
N ALA A 266 18.69 -0.27 13.20
CA ALA A 266 19.36 0.30 12.04
C ALA A 266 18.74 1.64 11.62
N GLN A 267 17.40 1.74 11.61
CA GLN A 267 16.69 2.97 11.26
C GLN A 267 16.93 4.10 12.27
N ALA A 268 16.88 3.81 13.58
CA ALA A 268 17.16 4.79 14.62
C ALA A 268 18.58 5.37 14.50
N LYS A 269 19.58 4.52 14.24
CA LYS A 269 20.97 4.95 14.01
C LYS A 269 21.09 5.85 12.76
N ALA A 270 20.42 5.49 11.67
CA ALA A 270 20.41 6.29 10.46
C ALA A 270 19.77 7.68 10.68
N CYS A 271 18.73 7.75 11.50
CA CYS A 271 18.08 9.02 11.86
C CYS A 271 19.02 9.94 12.65
N VAL A 272 19.64 9.44 13.73
CA VAL A 272 20.63 10.19 14.53
C VAL A 272 21.81 10.68 13.68
N GLN A 273 22.26 9.87 12.71
CA GLN A 273 23.34 10.28 11.82
C GLN A 273 22.92 11.36 10.81
N LYS A 274 21.65 11.39 10.40
CA LYS A 274 21.11 12.48 9.56
C LYS A 274 20.96 13.78 10.35
N GLU A 275 20.48 13.74 11.59
CA GLU A 275 20.34 14.93 12.45
C GLU A 275 21.70 15.55 12.81
N SER A 276 22.68 14.71 13.16
CA SER A 276 24.04 15.18 13.44
C SER A 276 24.71 15.81 12.23
N LYS A 277 24.50 15.30 11.01
CA LYS A 277 25.01 15.92 9.77
C LYS A 277 24.22 17.17 9.35
N GLY A 278 22.92 17.21 9.59
CA GLY A 278 22.05 18.37 9.30
C GLY A 278 22.39 19.60 10.14
N SER A 279 22.92 19.40 11.35
CA SER A 279 23.35 20.51 12.25
C SER A 279 24.61 21.24 11.79
N TYR A 280 25.38 20.70 10.82
CA TYR A 280 26.58 21.34 10.27
C TYR A 280 26.33 22.09 8.95
N LEU A 281 25.09 22.12 8.46
CA LEU A 281 24.68 22.77 7.21
C LEU A 281 23.65 23.90 7.45
N GLY A 282 23.56 24.40 8.68
CA GLY A 282 22.78 25.59 9.06
C GLY A 282 23.57 26.88 8.89
#